data_AF-A0A7K3PLC1-F1
#
_entry.id   AF-A0A7K3PLC1-F1
#
_cell.length_a   1.000
_cell.length_b   1.000
_cell.length_c   1.000
_cell.angle_alpha   90.00
_cell.angle_beta   90.00
_cell.angle_gamma   90.00
#
_symmetry.space_group_name_H-M   'P 1'
#
loop_
_entity.id
_entity.type
_entity.pdbx_description
1 polymer ?
#
loop_
_entity_poly.entity_id
_entity_poly.type
_entity_poly.pdbx_seq_one_letter_code
_entity_poly.pdbx_strand_id
1 'polypeptide(L)'
;VDMLSVCIALIVLLVSAITFGAHAHQHGGAHVDKAETVLLAGIAGLITYMIVGGLSGYFEDKLEEEEEREHEEEERAARTGKPKSAVALAGKAAFFMFLYLEVLDASFSFDGVIGAFAITNDIVLMALGLGIGAMYVRSLTVYLVRQGTLDDYVYLEHGAHYAIGALAVILLVTIQYEIHEIITGLVGVTLIAWSFFSSVRRNRALAAG
;
A
#
# COMPACT_ATOMS: atom_id res chain seq x y z
N VAL A 1 -15.97 7.48 13.82
CA VAL A 1 -15.71 8.27 12.59
C VAL A 1 -16.01 7.43 11.34
N ASP A 2 -16.01 6.09 11.45
CA ASP A 2 -16.23 5.14 10.35
C ASP A 2 -17.58 5.21 9.65
N MET A 3 -18.66 5.55 10.36
CA MET A 3 -19.98 5.62 9.72
C MET A 3 -20.06 6.75 8.69
N LEU A 4 -19.37 7.88 8.96
CA LEU A 4 -19.36 9.04 8.08
C LEU A 4 -18.47 8.79 6.85
N SER A 5 -17.34 8.11 7.01
CA SER A 5 -16.49 7.70 5.88
C SER A 5 -17.18 6.68 4.98
N VAL A 6 -17.89 5.69 5.55
CA VAL A 6 -18.68 4.72 4.78
C VAL A 6 -19.82 5.41 4.01
N CYS A 7 -20.52 6.37 4.62
CA CYS A 7 -21.54 7.15 3.92
C CYS A 7 -20.97 7.97 2.76
N ILE A 8 -19.84 8.63 2.95
CA ILE A 8 -19.16 9.38 1.87
C ILE A 8 -18.72 8.43 0.75
N ALA A 9 -18.14 7.27 1.10
CA ALA A 9 -17.72 6.26 0.13
C ALA A 9 -18.90 5.74 -0.70
N LEU A 10 -20.06 5.46 -0.07
CA LEU A 10 -21.27 5.06 -0.76
C LEU A 10 -21.81 6.15 -1.71
N ILE A 11 -21.75 7.42 -1.31
CA ILE A 11 -22.15 8.55 -2.16
C ILE A 11 -21.22 8.66 -3.37
N VAL A 12 -19.90 8.60 -3.17
CA VAL A 12 -18.90 8.67 -4.24
C VAL A 12 -19.04 7.48 -5.20
N LEU A 13 -19.31 6.29 -4.68
CA LEU A 13 -19.54 5.08 -5.45
C LEU A 13 -20.82 5.17 -6.28
N LEU A 14 -21.91 5.67 -5.70
CA LEU A 14 -23.17 5.87 -6.40
C LEU A 14 -23.02 6.89 -7.54
N VAL A 15 -22.37 8.03 -7.26
CA VAL A 15 -22.07 9.05 -8.28
C VAL A 15 -21.18 8.46 -9.38
N SER A 16 -20.13 7.73 -9.00
CA SER A 16 -19.22 7.09 -9.96
C SER A 16 -19.92 6.07 -10.85
N ALA A 17 -20.79 5.23 -10.28
CA ALA A 17 -21.54 4.24 -11.05
C ALA A 17 -22.52 4.87 -12.04
N ILE A 18 -23.24 5.91 -11.64
CA ILE A 18 -24.22 6.60 -12.49
C ILE A 18 -23.53 7.39 -13.61
N THR A 19 -22.39 8.02 -13.32
CA THR A 19 -21.70 8.90 -14.28
C THR A 19 -20.68 8.16 -15.16
N PHE A 20 -19.91 7.22 -14.60
CA PHE A 20 -18.87 6.48 -15.32
C PHE A 20 -19.28 5.05 -15.68
N GLY A 21 -20.27 4.45 -15.03
CA GLY A 21 -20.78 3.12 -15.41
C GLY A 21 -21.75 3.15 -16.60
N ALA A 22 -22.57 4.19 -16.69
CA ALA A 22 -23.59 4.34 -17.73
C ALA A 22 -23.02 4.71 -19.12
N HIS A 23 -21.81 5.27 -19.19
CA HIS A 23 -21.19 5.74 -20.44
C HIS A 23 -20.02 4.89 -20.95
N ALA A 24 -19.75 3.72 -20.34
CA ALA A 24 -18.56 2.92 -20.66
C ALA A 24 -18.56 2.45 -22.14
N HIS A 25 -17.53 2.86 -22.90
CA HIS A 25 -17.29 2.42 -24.27
C HIS A 25 -16.41 1.14 -24.29
N GLN A 26 -16.73 0.18 -25.17
CA GLN A 26 -15.75 -0.81 -25.64
C GLN A 26 -15.84 -0.98 -27.16
N HIS A 27 -14.72 -1.39 -27.76
CA HIS A 27 -14.51 -1.72 -29.17
C HIS A 27 -15.69 -2.47 -29.82
N GLY A 28 -16.65 -1.75 -30.41
CA GLY A 28 -17.80 -2.40 -31.06
C GLY A 28 -19.06 -1.58 -31.31
N GLY A 29 -19.11 -0.29 -30.96
CA GLY A 29 -20.18 0.61 -31.40
C GLY A 29 -21.52 0.48 -30.66
N ALA A 30 -21.62 -0.26 -29.55
CA ALA A 30 -22.81 -0.29 -28.71
C ALA A 30 -22.45 0.10 -27.26
N HIS A 31 -23.17 1.08 -26.71
CA HIS A 31 -23.10 1.42 -25.29
C HIS A 31 -23.68 0.26 -24.47
N VAL A 32 -22.87 -0.34 -23.60
CA VAL A 32 -23.33 -1.34 -22.63
C VAL A 32 -23.25 -0.69 -21.26
N ASP A 33 -24.38 -0.65 -20.55
CA ASP A 33 -24.45 -0.16 -19.19
C ASP A 33 -23.62 -1.07 -18.27
N LYS A 34 -22.45 -0.58 -17.82
CA LYS A 34 -21.60 -1.27 -16.83
C LYS A 34 -21.81 -0.73 -15.41
N ALA A 35 -22.85 0.08 -15.18
CA ALA A 35 -23.14 0.60 -13.85
C ALA A 35 -23.35 -0.52 -12.82
N GLU A 36 -24.00 -1.62 -13.22
CA GLU A 36 -24.16 -2.80 -12.36
C GLU A 36 -22.81 -3.39 -11.93
N THR A 37 -21.85 -3.53 -12.86
CA THR A 37 -20.52 -4.06 -12.55
C THR A 37 -19.75 -3.15 -11.61
N VAL A 38 -19.81 -1.82 -11.82
CA VAL A 38 -19.16 -0.84 -10.96
C VAL A 38 -19.77 -0.82 -9.56
N LEU A 39 -21.12 -0.89 -9.47
CA LEU A 39 -21.84 -0.98 -8.19
C LEU A 39 -21.49 -2.25 -7.43
N LEU A 40 -21.53 -3.41 -8.09
CA LEU A 40 -21.22 -4.69 -7.47
C LEU A 40 -19.77 -4.74 -6.98
N ALA A 41 -18.81 -4.32 -7.80
CA ALA A 41 -17.40 -4.29 -7.42
C ALA A 41 -17.15 -3.31 -6.27
N GLY A 42 -17.77 -2.13 -6.31
CA GLY A 42 -17.63 -1.14 -5.25
C GLY A 42 -18.26 -1.57 -3.93
N ILE A 43 -19.46 -2.18 -3.95
CA ILE A 43 -20.13 -2.71 -2.76
C ILE A 43 -19.32 -3.87 -2.18
N ALA A 44 -18.81 -4.77 -3.03
CA ALA A 44 -17.92 -5.84 -2.59
C ALA A 44 -16.68 -5.27 -1.89
N GLY A 45 -16.06 -4.23 -2.44
CA GLY A 45 -14.93 -3.52 -1.82
C GLY A 45 -15.27 -2.93 -0.45
N LEU A 46 -16.43 -2.28 -0.31
CA LEU A 46 -16.92 -1.75 0.97
C LEU A 46 -17.17 -2.84 2.01
N ILE A 47 -17.75 -3.98 1.60
CA ILE A 47 -17.94 -5.14 2.47
C ILE A 47 -16.59 -5.66 2.95
N THR A 48 -15.61 -5.82 2.06
CA THR A 48 -14.25 -6.23 2.42
C THR A 48 -13.61 -5.24 3.39
N TYR A 49 -13.71 -3.93 3.14
CA TYR A 49 -13.19 -2.90 4.05
C TYR A 49 -13.80 -3.01 5.45
N MET A 50 -15.11 -3.20 5.56
CA MET A 50 -15.79 -3.34 6.85
C MET A 50 -15.40 -4.63 7.57
N ILE A 51 -15.23 -5.74 6.85
CA ILE A 51 -14.76 -7.00 7.43
C ILE A 51 -13.34 -6.85 7.97
N VAL A 52 -12.43 -6.25 7.20
CA VAL A 52 -11.04 -6.01 7.61
C VAL A 52 -10.97 -5.07 8.81
N GLY A 53 -11.74 -3.96 8.78
CA GLY A 53 -11.82 -3.05 9.92
C GLY A 53 -12.38 -3.71 11.18
N GLY A 54 -13.41 -4.54 11.05
CA GLY A 54 -13.98 -5.31 12.16
C GLY A 54 -13.01 -6.35 12.73
N LEU A 55 -12.28 -7.06 11.86
CA LEU A 55 -11.22 -7.99 12.28
C LEU A 55 -10.09 -7.25 12.99
N SER A 56 -9.65 -6.11 12.46
CA SER A 56 -8.62 -5.29 13.08
C SER A 56 -9.00 -4.90 14.50
N GLY A 57 -10.22 -4.39 14.71
CA GLY A 57 -10.70 -4.03 16.04
C GLY A 57 -10.80 -5.24 16.99
N TYR A 58 -11.23 -6.40 16.50
CA TYR A 58 -11.26 -7.63 17.30
C TYR A 58 -9.85 -8.12 17.68
N PHE A 59 -8.88 -8.01 16.76
CA PHE A 59 -7.49 -8.37 17.03
C PHE A 59 -6.84 -7.36 17.98
N GLU A 60 -7.12 -6.06 17.85
CA GLU A 60 -6.60 -5.03 18.75
C GLU A 60 -7.06 -5.26 20.20
N ASP A 61 -8.36 -5.49 20.41
CA ASP A 61 -8.93 -5.85 21.73
C ASP A 61 -8.29 -7.12 22.31
N LYS A 62 -8.05 -8.13 21.46
CA LYS A 62 -7.36 -9.38 21.86
C LYS A 62 -5.88 -9.17 22.18
N LEU A 63 -5.17 -8.36 21.41
CA LEU A 63 -3.76 -8.04 21.64
C LEU A 63 -3.61 -7.22 22.92
N GLU A 64 -4.48 -6.23 23.16
CA GLU A 64 -4.51 -5.45 24.39
C GLU A 64 -4.74 -6.35 25.61
N GLU A 65 -5.71 -7.27 25.55
CA GLU A 65 -5.95 -8.27 26.60
C GLU A 65 -4.71 -9.17 26.85
N GLU A 66 -3.99 -9.58 25.79
CA GLU A 66 -2.79 -10.40 25.90
C GLU A 66 -1.60 -9.61 26.46
N GLU A 67 -1.40 -8.37 26.02
CA GLU A 67 -0.36 -7.47 26.52
C GLU A 67 -0.57 -7.14 27.99
N GLU A 68 -1.80 -6.84 28.42
CA GLU A 68 -2.14 -6.63 29.83
C GLU A 68 -1.82 -7.86 30.67
N ARG A 69 -2.13 -9.07 30.18
CA ARG A 69 -1.80 -10.33 30.85
C ARG A 69 -0.30 -10.58 30.92
N GLU A 70 0.43 -10.34 29.82
CA GLU A 70 1.89 -10.44 29.79
C GLU A 70 2.51 -9.42 30.77
N HIS A 71 2.04 -8.18 30.81
CA HIS A 71 2.47 -7.16 31.77
C HIS A 71 2.18 -7.54 33.23
N GLU A 72 1.00 -8.09 33.52
CA GLU A 72 0.68 -8.61 34.85
C GLU A 72 1.57 -9.78 35.26
N GLU A 73 1.82 -10.73 34.35
CA GLU A 73 2.74 -11.85 34.58
C GLU A 73 4.18 -11.38 34.77
N GLU A 74 4.60 -10.35 34.03
CA GLU A 74 5.89 -9.70 34.18
C GLU A 74 6.06 -9.00 35.53
N GLU A 75 5.03 -8.28 36.00
CA GLU A 75 5.03 -7.67 37.33
C GLU A 75 5.09 -8.74 38.42
N ARG A 76 4.32 -9.83 38.28
CA ARG A 76 4.34 -10.96 39.20
C ARG A 76 5.69 -11.69 39.20
N ALA A 77 6.33 -11.84 38.04
CA ALA A 77 7.67 -12.42 37.90
C ALA A 77 8.74 -11.53 38.53
N ALA A 78 8.64 -10.21 38.35
CA ALA A 78 9.52 -9.23 39.01
C ALA A 78 9.36 -9.26 40.54
N ARG A 79 8.13 -9.40 41.06
CA ARG A 79 7.87 -9.55 42.50
C ARG A 79 8.34 -10.90 43.07
N THR A 80 8.37 -11.96 42.26
CA THR A 80 8.76 -13.32 42.68
C THR A 80 10.23 -13.68 42.40
N GLY A 81 11.02 -12.74 41.85
CA GLY A 81 12.46 -12.91 41.62
C GLY A 81 12.83 -13.96 40.57
N LYS A 82 11.89 -14.38 39.72
CA LYS A 82 12.18 -15.29 38.60
C LYS A 82 12.94 -14.53 37.52
N PRO A 83 14.03 -15.07 36.95
CA PRO A 83 14.76 -14.39 35.89
C PRO A 83 13.85 -14.20 34.67
N LYS A 84 13.63 -12.95 34.27
CA LYS A 84 12.96 -12.62 33.01
C LYS A 84 13.79 -13.20 31.86
N SER A 85 13.16 -13.99 30.98
CA SER A 85 13.78 -14.36 29.71
C SER A 85 13.70 -13.15 28.77
N ALA A 86 14.54 -12.14 29.00
CA ALA A 86 14.68 -10.99 28.09
C ALA A 86 15.00 -11.46 26.64
N VAL A 87 15.59 -12.65 26.51
CA VAL A 87 15.86 -13.32 25.24
C VAL A 87 14.57 -13.76 24.53
N ALA A 88 13.54 -14.21 25.26
CA ALA A 88 12.28 -14.64 24.65
C ALA A 88 11.46 -13.46 24.10
N LEU A 89 11.39 -12.34 24.84
CA LEU A 89 10.66 -11.14 24.41
C LEU A 89 11.32 -10.49 23.18
N ALA A 90 12.65 -10.34 23.20
CA ALA A 90 13.40 -9.82 22.06
C ALA A 90 13.30 -10.74 20.83
N GLY A 91 13.26 -12.06 21.03
CA GLY A 91 13.06 -13.02 19.94
C GLY A 91 11.67 -12.93 19.29
N LYS A 92 10.61 -12.75 20.08
CA LYS A 92 9.23 -12.60 19.59
C LYS A 92 9.08 -11.31 18.77
N ALA A 93 9.58 -10.18 19.28
CA ALA A 93 9.56 -8.91 18.54
C ALA A 93 10.35 -8.96 17.23
N ALA A 94 11.55 -9.55 17.24
CA ALA A 94 12.36 -9.71 16.03
C ALA A 94 11.69 -10.63 14.99
N PHE A 95 11.00 -11.69 15.45
CA PHE A 95 10.26 -12.59 14.58
C PHE A 95 9.05 -11.90 13.92
N PHE A 96 8.27 -11.12 14.66
CA PHE A 96 7.15 -10.34 14.09
C PHE A 96 7.64 -9.28 13.11
N MET A 97 8.73 -8.59 13.42
CA MET A 97 9.35 -7.64 12.50
C MET A 97 9.82 -8.33 11.22
N PHE A 98 10.42 -9.52 11.32
CA PHE A 98 10.80 -10.32 10.16
C PHE A 98 9.60 -10.70 9.30
N LEU A 99 8.54 -11.24 9.92
CA LEU A 99 7.30 -11.58 9.20
C LEU A 99 6.67 -10.35 8.53
N TYR A 100 6.62 -9.21 9.21
CA TYR A 100 6.10 -7.96 8.67
C TYR A 100 6.87 -7.51 7.42
N LEU A 101 8.20 -7.54 7.48
CA LEU A 101 9.05 -7.17 6.34
C LEU A 101 8.91 -8.16 5.17
N GLU A 102 8.81 -9.46 5.45
CA GLU A 102 8.65 -10.48 4.41
C GLU A 102 7.27 -10.36 3.73
N VAL A 103 6.21 -10.05 4.48
CA VAL A 103 4.88 -9.79 3.92
C VAL A 103 4.91 -8.55 3.03
N LEU A 104 5.58 -7.47 3.44
CA LEU A 104 5.76 -6.28 2.60
C LEU A 104 6.51 -6.61 1.30
N ASP A 105 7.61 -7.37 1.36
CA ASP A 105 8.37 -7.79 0.16
C ASP A 105 7.54 -8.73 -0.73
N ALA A 106 6.73 -9.61 -0.13
CA ALA A 106 5.80 -10.48 -0.83
C ALA A 106 4.68 -9.70 -1.55
N SER A 107 4.11 -8.68 -0.91
CA SER A 107 3.11 -7.81 -1.55
C SER A 107 3.70 -7.03 -2.73
N PHE A 108 4.90 -6.45 -2.56
CA PHE A 108 5.57 -5.72 -3.66
C PHE A 108 5.98 -6.63 -4.81
N SER A 109 6.42 -7.86 -4.53
CA SER A 109 6.75 -8.83 -5.57
C SER A 109 5.50 -9.36 -6.27
N PHE A 110 4.37 -9.55 -5.58
CA PHE A 110 3.09 -9.95 -6.18
C PHE A 110 2.57 -8.88 -7.16
N ASP A 111 2.52 -7.62 -6.73
CA ASP A 111 2.11 -6.50 -7.60
C ASP A 111 3.07 -6.35 -8.80
N GLY A 112 4.37 -6.58 -8.59
CA GLY A 112 5.38 -6.59 -9.65
C GLY A 112 5.15 -7.67 -10.70
N VAL A 113 4.70 -8.87 -10.30
CA VAL A 113 4.35 -9.97 -11.23
C VAL A 113 3.10 -9.63 -12.03
N ILE A 114 2.05 -9.13 -11.39
CA ILE A 114 0.80 -8.74 -12.07
C ILE A 114 1.06 -7.60 -13.08
N GLY A 115 1.87 -6.61 -12.70
CA GLY A 115 2.28 -5.54 -13.62
C GLY A 115 3.15 -6.04 -14.78
N ALA A 116 4.06 -6.99 -14.54
CA ALA A 116 4.90 -7.56 -15.60
C ALA A 116 4.08 -8.40 -16.60
N PHE A 117 3.03 -9.10 -16.14
CA PHE A 117 2.10 -9.84 -16.99
C PHE A 117 1.35 -8.95 -17.99
N ALA A 118 1.15 -7.68 -17.65
CA ALA A 118 0.50 -6.72 -18.53
C ALA A 118 1.36 -6.39 -19.77
N ILE A 119 2.70 -6.54 -19.65
CA ILE A 119 3.65 -6.26 -20.74
C ILE A 119 4.07 -7.53 -21.50
N THR A 120 4.31 -8.64 -20.80
CA THR A 120 4.82 -9.87 -21.40
C THR A 120 4.30 -11.12 -20.70
N ASN A 121 4.09 -12.19 -21.47
CA ASN A 121 3.68 -13.50 -20.96
C ASN A 121 4.85 -14.48 -20.79
N ASP A 122 6.08 -14.05 -21.11
CA ASP A 122 7.26 -14.88 -20.94
C ASP A 122 7.75 -14.86 -19.49
N ILE A 123 7.56 -16.00 -18.81
CA ILE A 123 7.92 -16.21 -17.40
C ILE A 123 9.41 -15.95 -17.17
N VAL A 124 10.29 -16.25 -18.13
CA VAL A 124 11.74 -16.06 -17.99
C VAL A 124 12.07 -14.57 -17.97
N LEU A 125 11.47 -13.78 -18.88
CA LEU A 125 11.66 -12.33 -18.92
C LEU A 125 11.11 -11.66 -17.66
N MET A 126 9.95 -12.10 -17.17
CA MET A 126 9.37 -11.61 -15.92
C MET A 126 10.27 -11.93 -14.72
N ALA A 127 10.74 -13.17 -14.60
CA ALA A 127 11.61 -13.60 -13.51
C ALA A 127 12.94 -12.85 -13.48
N LEU A 128 13.54 -12.58 -14.65
CA LEU A 128 14.75 -11.77 -14.75
C LEU A 128 14.50 -10.31 -14.33
N GLY A 129 13.45 -9.68 -14.85
CA GLY A 129 13.12 -8.29 -14.52
C GLY A 129 12.81 -8.11 -13.03
N LEU A 130 11.97 -8.97 -12.48
CA LEU A 130 11.61 -8.96 -11.06
C LEU A 130 12.81 -9.30 -10.17
N GLY A 131 13.64 -10.26 -10.57
CA GLY A 131 14.85 -10.63 -9.82
C GLY A 131 15.85 -9.47 -9.72
N ILE A 132 16.07 -8.73 -10.81
CA ILE A 132 16.90 -7.53 -10.79
C ILE A 132 16.25 -6.43 -9.94
N GLY A 133 14.94 -6.22 -10.09
CA GLY A 133 14.18 -5.23 -9.31
C GLY A 133 14.22 -5.49 -7.81
N ALA A 134 14.01 -6.74 -7.39
CA ALA A 134 14.06 -7.15 -5.98
C ALA A 134 15.46 -6.94 -5.39
N MET A 135 16.53 -7.30 -6.13
CA MET A 135 17.90 -7.03 -5.71
C MET A 135 18.18 -5.53 -5.57
N TYR A 136 17.66 -4.70 -6.48
CA TYR A 136 17.82 -3.25 -6.43
C TYR A 136 17.10 -2.62 -5.23
N VAL A 137 15.81 -2.92 -5.05
CA VAL A 137 15.01 -2.41 -3.91
C VAL A 137 15.62 -2.85 -2.59
N ARG A 138 16.02 -4.12 -2.47
CA ARG A 138 16.70 -4.65 -1.28
C ARG A 138 18.04 -3.98 -1.02
N SER A 139 18.82 -3.69 -2.06
CA SER A 139 20.08 -2.95 -1.90
C SER A 139 19.87 -1.51 -1.44
N LEU A 140 18.80 -0.86 -1.93
CA LEU A 140 18.44 0.51 -1.60
C LEU A 140 17.98 0.63 -0.15
N THR A 141 17.11 -0.27 0.32
CA THR A 141 16.64 -0.26 1.72
C THR A 141 17.79 -0.48 2.69
N VAL A 142 18.69 -1.44 2.42
CA VAL A 142 19.89 -1.66 3.25
C VAL A 142 20.82 -0.45 3.24
N TYR A 143 21.00 0.20 2.09
CA TYR A 143 21.81 1.42 1.96
C TYR A 143 21.21 2.58 2.78
N LEU A 144 19.90 2.80 2.69
CA LEU A 144 19.18 3.85 3.42
C LEU A 144 19.19 3.61 4.93
N VAL A 145 19.03 2.35 5.38
CA VAL A 145 19.13 1.98 6.80
C VAL A 145 20.54 2.26 7.35
N ARG A 146 21.60 1.97 6.59
CA ARG A 146 22.98 2.22 7.02
C ARG A 146 23.37 3.70 7.06
N GLN A 147 22.79 4.53 6.20
CA GLN A 147 23.11 5.95 6.12
C GLN A 147 22.46 6.76 7.25
N GLY A 148 21.42 6.25 7.93
CA GLY A 148 20.79 6.95 9.06
C GLY A 148 20.17 8.31 8.73
N THR A 149 19.99 8.64 7.45
CA THR A 149 19.50 9.94 6.93
C THR A 149 18.02 9.90 6.57
N LEU A 150 17.23 9.09 7.27
CA LEU A 150 15.80 8.91 6.98
C LEU A 150 14.94 10.12 7.38
N ASP A 151 15.43 10.96 8.30
CA ASP A 151 14.70 12.10 8.86
C ASP A 151 14.65 13.37 7.97
N ASP A 152 15.44 13.42 6.88
CA ASP A 152 15.56 14.64 6.05
C ASP A 152 14.55 14.71 4.86
N TYR A 153 13.72 13.67 4.65
CA TYR A 153 12.85 13.56 3.47
C TYR A 153 11.36 13.89 3.75
N VAL A 154 11.09 15.00 4.46
CA VAL A 154 9.74 15.49 4.83
C VAL A 154 8.72 15.58 3.66
N TYR A 155 9.17 15.74 2.41
CA TYR A 155 8.26 15.83 1.24
C TYR A 155 8.03 14.52 0.49
N LEU A 156 8.77 13.45 0.81
CA LEU A 156 8.60 12.17 0.11
C LEU A 156 7.28 11.48 0.51
N GLU A 157 6.88 11.62 1.78
CA GLU A 157 5.62 11.11 2.31
C GLU A 157 4.41 11.73 1.60
N HIS A 158 4.42 13.05 1.41
CA HIS A 158 3.33 13.75 0.73
C HIS A 158 3.31 13.41 -0.78
N GLY A 159 4.48 13.30 -1.41
CA GLY A 159 4.60 12.88 -2.81
C GLY A 159 3.99 11.50 -3.08
N ALA A 160 4.18 10.54 -2.15
CA ALA A 160 3.57 9.22 -2.26
C ALA A 160 2.04 9.27 -2.19
N HIS A 161 1.47 10.06 -1.27
CA HIS A 161 0.02 10.25 -1.17
C HIS A 161 -0.58 10.92 -2.42
N TYR A 162 0.11 11.93 -2.99
CA TYR A 162 -0.32 12.55 -4.25
C TYR A 162 -0.23 11.59 -5.44
N ALA A 163 0.78 10.72 -5.49
CA ALA A 163 0.91 9.70 -6.52
C ALA A 163 -0.24 8.68 -6.46
N ILE A 164 -0.59 8.19 -5.26
CA ILE A 164 -1.72 7.28 -5.05
C ILE A 164 -3.03 7.94 -5.51
N GLY A 165 -3.27 9.19 -5.11
CA GLY A 165 -4.46 9.94 -5.53
C GLY A 165 -4.54 10.16 -7.04
N ALA A 166 -3.43 10.54 -7.68
CA ALA A 166 -3.37 10.73 -9.12
C ALA A 166 -3.60 9.42 -9.89
N LEU A 167 -2.99 8.32 -9.45
CA LEU A 167 -3.21 7.00 -10.05
C LEU A 167 -4.65 6.52 -9.89
N ALA A 168 -5.27 6.73 -8.73
CA ALA A 168 -6.69 6.40 -8.52
C ALA A 168 -7.61 7.15 -9.50
N VAL A 169 -7.34 8.45 -9.73
CA VAL A 169 -8.08 9.25 -10.72
C VAL A 169 -7.83 8.75 -12.14
N ILE A 170 -6.58 8.45 -12.51
CA ILE A 170 -6.26 7.94 -13.85
C ILE A 170 -6.97 6.60 -14.07
N LEU A 171 -6.92 5.68 -13.12
CA LEU A 171 -7.61 4.39 -13.18
C LEU A 171 -9.13 4.55 -13.33
N LEU A 172 -9.74 5.54 -12.66
CA LEU A 172 -11.15 5.87 -12.83
C LEU A 172 -11.45 6.39 -14.25
N VAL A 173 -10.58 7.23 -14.80
CA VAL A 173 -10.70 7.73 -16.18
C VAL A 173 -10.52 6.61 -17.21
N THR A 174 -9.66 5.62 -16.92
CA THR A 174 -9.43 4.47 -17.81
C THR A 174 -10.69 3.62 -18.03
N ILE A 175 -11.69 3.72 -17.15
CA ILE A 175 -13.00 3.05 -17.34
C ILE A 175 -13.75 3.61 -18.56
N GLN A 176 -13.54 4.88 -18.89
CA GLN A 176 -14.21 5.58 -20.00
C GLN A 176 -13.33 5.69 -21.24
N TYR A 177 -12.03 5.90 -21.06
CA TYR A 177 -11.06 6.08 -22.13
C TYR A 177 -9.99 4.99 -22.05
N GLU A 178 -9.75 4.28 -23.14
CA GLU A 178 -8.63 3.33 -23.21
C GLU A 178 -7.30 4.10 -23.18
N ILE A 179 -6.73 4.24 -21.98
CA ILE A 179 -5.39 4.77 -21.79
C ILE A 179 -4.44 3.59 -21.80
N HIS A 180 -3.43 3.66 -22.68
CA HIS A 180 -2.41 2.64 -22.72
C HIS A 180 -1.67 2.59 -21.37
N GLU A 181 -1.48 1.39 -20.83
CA GLU A 181 -0.86 1.18 -19.52
C GLU A 181 0.52 1.82 -19.39
N ILE A 182 1.27 1.92 -20.50
CA ILE A 182 2.55 2.64 -20.56
C ILE A 182 2.38 4.11 -20.17
N ILE A 183 1.31 4.77 -20.61
CA ILE A 183 1.02 6.18 -20.31
C ILE A 183 0.65 6.32 -18.82
N THR A 184 -0.24 5.47 -18.33
CA THR A 184 -0.63 5.44 -16.90
C THR A 184 0.59 5.21 -16.00
N GLY A 185 1.45 4.25 -16.36
CA GLY A 185 2.70 3.96 -15.66
C GLY A 185 3.69 5.13 -15.71
N LEU A 186 3.86 5.77 -16.88
CA LEU A 186 4.74 6.94 -17.02
C LEU A 186 4.27 8.13 -16.18
N VAL A 187 2.96 8.37 -16.07
CA VAL A 187 2.44 9.44 -15.21
C VAL A 187 2.74 9.15 -13.74
N GLY A 188 2.57 7.92 -13.27
CA GLY A 188 2.98 7.52 -11.93
C GLY A 188 4.49 7.73 -11.69
N VAL A 189 5.33 7.24 -12.59
CA VAL A 189 6.79 7.36 -12.50
C VAL A 189 7.24 8.83 -12.52
N THR A 190 6.65 9.66 -13.38
CA THR A 190 7.01 11.08 -13.47
C THR A 190 6.61 11.86 -12.22
N LEU A 191 5.45 11.58 -11.61
CA LEU A 191 5.03 12.20 -10.35
C LEU A 191 5.95 11.81 -9.17
N ILE A 192 6.32 10.52 -9.09
CA ILE A 192 7.24 10.03 -8.06
C ILE A 192 8.64 10.62 -8.28
N ALA A 193 9.15 10.61 -9.52
CA ALA A 193 10.46 11.16 -9.86
C ALA A 193 10.54 12.67 -9.63
N TRP A 194 9.47 13.42 -9.93
CA TRP A 194 9.38 14.84 -9.62
C TRP A 194 9.42 15.06 -8.11
N SER A 195 8.60 14.35 -7.35
CA SER A 195 8.56 14.45 -5.88
C SER A 195 9.93 14.15 -5.27
N PHE A 196 10.62 13.13 -5.77
CA PHE A 196 11.98 12.79 -5.37
C PHE A 196 12.99 13.90 -5.72
N PHE A 197 12.97 14.41 -6.95
CA PHE A 197 13.88 15.48 -7.39
C PHE A 197 13.67 16.78 -6.60
N SER A 198 12.42 17.13 -6.32
CA SER A 198 12.06 18.27 -5.46
C SER A 198 12.65 18.13 -4.05
N SER A 199 12.58 16.91 -3.49
CA SER A 199 13.12 16.62 -2.17
C SER A 199 14.65 16.70 -2.14
N VAL A 200 15.34 16.14 -3.15
CA VAL A 200 16.81 16.21 -3.29
C VAL A 200 17.30 17.66 -3.48
N ARG A 201 16.58 18.46 -4.28
CA ARG A 201 16.94 19.87 -4.50
C ARG A 201 16.86 20.69 -3.21
N ARG A 202 15.85 20.45 -2.38
CA ARG A 202 15.71 21.14 -1.09
C ARG A 202 16.76 20.68 -0.08
N ASN A 203 17.07 19.38 -0.02
CA ASN A 203 18.10 18.87 0.88
C ASN A 203 19.49 19.47 0.55
N ARG A 204 19.82 19.62 -0.74
CA ARG A 204 21.03 20.34 -1.17
C ARG A 204 21.02 21.84 -0.86
N ALA A 205 19.85 22.49 -0.87
CA ALA A 205 19.72 23.90 -0.54
C ALA A 205 19.87 24.15 0.97
N LEU A 206 19.41 23.21 1.81
CA LEU A 206 19.58 23.26 3.27
C LEU A 206 21.01 22.93 3.71
N ALA A 207 21.70 22.02 3.01
CA ALA A 207 23.10 21.70 3.28
C ALA A 207 24.11 22.77 2.82
N ALA A 208 23.66 23.79 2.07
CA ALA A 208 24.48 24.86 1.52
C ALA A 208 24.27 26.23 2.23
N GLY A 209 23.46 26.27 3.28
CA GLY A 209 23.26 27.44 4.17
C GLY A 209 23.71 27.14 5.59
#